data_AF-A0A7J7U4G6-F1
#
_entry.id   AF-A0A7J7U4G6-F1
#
_cell.length_a   1.000
_cell.length_b   1.000
_cell.length_c   1.000
_cell.angle_alpha   90.00
_cell.angle_beta   90.00
_cell.angle_gamma   90.00
#
_symmetry.space_group_name_H-M   'P 1'
#
loop_
_entity.id
_entity.type
_entity.pdbx_description
1 polymer ?
#
loop_
_entity_poly.entity_id
_entity_poly.type
_entity_poly.pdbx_seq_one_letter_code
_entity_poly.pdbx_strand_id
1 'polypeptide(L)'
;MSRLVLASLVFMVMIIATSLMALFVVVLQKPRPAPEAYAYSRGFLGDNSTWQLPVEPNNPYRFGVAELQETLQMFKDHVENSSTWTMEIQMLMCRVDNVSSQIQMLGGHLKNASADIQMVKGVQKDASTLSFQAQMLKSSLDRASAEIQRQKGDLEKANALNSQAQSFLKTSLENTSFELNMLSRGLENTNTEIQALKAGLEMANAQAQLANNSLKNANAQILVLRGNLESVNHLRDQNQVLSDSLKRTNAEIQKLKGSLQNARDLNSQTQTLIKSSLDNTTAEIQSFRGRLERAGNEIHLLKRDLGTATTQTQIANSRLEQTNAQIQGLKTEMENTNALHSNIQVLNDQLENASREIQILKQGMKDAEALNSKTRMLESKLQEANVEVERLKGELASTKALTAKVQEQQRSLETLRAAFASQEQLQKSQNELLQLILQGWKVYNGDMYYFSHVKKSWQEAEKSCVSQGAHLASVTSAEEQAYLTEFTRSSNYWIGLNDRGTEGSWRWIDGTPFNYARSRVFWNDNQPDNWQHGNGQDEDCVHVQQKWNDNNCNALYQWICKKPLSQGVA
;
A
#
# COMPACT_ATOMS: atom_id res chain seq x y z
N MET A 1 -14.06 -47.80 -5.31
CA MET A 1 -14.43 -47.50 -3.91
C MET A 1 -14.54 -48.81 -3.15
N SER A 2 -13.74 -48.96 -2.10
CA SER A 2 -13.55 -50.21 -1.36
C SER A 2 -14.80 -50.58 -0.55
N ARG A 3 -15.09 -51.89 -0.42
CA ARG A 3 -16.12 -52.44 0.49
C ARG A 3 -16.00 -51.90 1.92
N LEU A 4 -14.82 -51.42 2.31
CA LEU A 4 -14.56 -50.75 3.58
C LEU A 4 -15.34 -49.42 3.72
N VAL A 5 -15.42 -48.62 2.65
CA VAL A 5 -16.10 -47.30 2.68
C VAL A 5 -17.62 -47.48 2.82
N LEU A 6 -18.17 -48.53 2.20
CA LEU A 6 -19.59 -48.85 2.32
C LEU A 6 -19.94 -49.33 3.73
N ALA A 7 -19.07 -50.13 4.37
CA ALA A 7 -19.24 -50.56 5.75
C ALA A 7 -19.18 -49.38 6.74
N SER A 8 -18.26 -48.43 6.52
CA SER A 8 -18.16 -47.21 7.35
C SER A 8 -19.40 -46.32 7.25
N LEU A 9 -19.98 -46.20 6.05
CA LEU A 9 -21.21 -45.44 5.82
C LEU A 9 -22.42 -46.09 6.49
N VAL A 10 -22.55 -47.42 6.41
CA VAL A 10 -23.62 -48.16 7.10
C VAL A 10 -23.49 -48.03 8.62
N PHE A 11 -22.27 -48.07 9.16
CA PHE A 11 -22.03 -47.91 10.59
C PHE A 11 -22.34 -46.48 11.08
N MET A 12 -21.98 -45.46 10.30
CA MET A 12 -22.36 -44.06 10.57
C MET A 12 -23.88 -43.87 10.58
N VAL A 13 -24.60 -44.43 9.61
CA VAL A 13 -26.06 -44.33 9.53
C VAL A 13 -26.74 -45.01 10.72
N MET A 14 -26.22 -46.16 11.18
CA MET A 14 -26.73 -46.86 12.37
C MET A 14 -26.49 -46.07 13.67
N ILE A 15 -25.34 -45.39 13.80
CA ILE A 15 -25.06 -44.51 14.96
C ILE A 15 -25.98 -43.29 14.97
N ILE A 16 -26.22 -42.69 13.81
CA ILE A 16 -27.11 -41.53 13.69
C ILE A 16 -28.57 -41.94 14.01
N ALA A 17 -29.02 -43.09 13.50
CA ALA A 17 -30.35 -43.61 13.77
C ALA A 17 -30.58 -43.95 15.26
N THR A 18 -29.59 -44.56 15.92
CA THR A 18 -29.66 -44.88 17.36
C THR A 18 -29.61 -43.63 18.24
N SER A 19 -28.84 -42.61 17.83
CA SER A 19 -28.78 -41.32 18.53
C SER A 19 -30.09 -40.52 18.40
N LEU A 20 -30.73 -40.56 17.22
CA LEU A 20 -32.04 -39.93 17.00
C LEU A 20 -33.16 -40.63 17.77
N MET A 21 -33.13 -41.96 17.89
CA MET A 21 -34.09 -42.71 18.71
C MET A 21 -33.91 -42.42 20.20
N ALA A 22 -32.68 -42.25 20.69
CA ALA A 22 -32.41 -41.86 22.07
C ALA A 22 -32.93 -40.44 22.39
N LEU A 23 -32.77 -39.49 21.46
CA LEU A 23 -33.34 -38.14 21.56
C LEU A 23 -34.88 -38.17 21.56
N PHE A 24 -35.50 -39.03 20.75
CA PHE A 24 -36.95 -39.17 20.70
C PHE A 24 -37.54 -39.75 22.01
N VAL A 25 -36.82 -40.66 22.67
CA VAL A 25 -37.21 -41.22 23.99
C VAL A 25 -37.09 -40.18 25.12
N VAL A 26 -36.11 -39.28 25.06
CA VAL A 26 -35.94 -38.20 26.05
C VAL A 26 -37.01 -37.12 25.88
N VAL A 27 -37.43 -36.82 24.64
CA VAL A 27 -38.44 -35.78 24.37
C VAL A 27 -39.88 -36.24 24.70
N LEU A 28 -40.14 -37.56 24.74
CA LEU A 28 -41.46 -38.11 25.09
C LEU A 28 -41.66 -38.39 26.59
N GLN A 29 -40.65 -38.17 27.44
CA GLN A 29 -40.83 -38.28 28.89
C GLN A 29 -41.55 -37.03 29.44
N LYS A 30 -42.81 -37.20 29.86
CA LYS A 30 -43.54 -36.15 30.59
C LYS A 30 -42.75 -35.72 31.84
N PRO A 31 -42.68 -34.42 32.15
CA PRO A 31 -42.00 -33.95 33.34
C PRO A 31 -42.68 -34.49 34.59
N ARG A 32 -41.88 -35.10 35.48
CA ARG A 32 -42.29 -35.48 36.84
C ARG A 32 -42.64 -34.20 37.61
N PRO A 33 -43.79 -34.12 38.31
CA PRO A 33 -44.05 -32.98 39.19
C PRO A 33 -43.03 -32.97 40.33
N ALA A 34 -42.62 -31.76 40.72
CA ALA A 34 -41.66 -31.52 41.79
C ALA A 34 -42.19 -32.07 43.13
N PRO A 35 -41.32 -32.55 44.04
CA PRO A 35 -41.75 -32.90 45.39
C PRO A 35 -42.11 -31.62 46.16
N GLU A 36 -43.36 -31.51 46.60
CA GLU A 36 -43.79 -30.49 47.55
C GLU A 36 -43.01 -30.65 48.86
N ALA A 37 -42.49 -29.53 49.36
CA ALA A 37 -41.87 -29.44 50.67
C ALA A 37 -42.95 -29.53 51.75
N TYR A 38 -43.03 -30.66 52.46
CA TYR A 38 -43.84 -30.75 53.67
C TYR A 38 -43.14 -30.02 54.83
N ALA A 39 -43.74 -28.89 55.22
CA ALA A 39 -43.49 -28.23 56.48
C ALA A 39 -43.95 -29.12 57.64
N TYR A 40 -43.04 -29.46 58.56
CA TYR A 40 -43.36 -30.12 59.81
C TYR A 40 -43.71 -29.04 60.84
N SER A 41 -45.00 -28.73 60.99
CA SER A 41 -45.53 -27.97 62.13
C SER A 41 -46.52 -28.81 62.92
N ARG A 42 -46.08 -29.07 64.16
CA ARG A 42 -46.71 -29.73 65.28
C ARG A 42 -48.06 -29.09 65.63
N GLY A 43 -49.11 -29.90 65.77
CA GLY A 43 -50.42 -29.51 66.30
C GLY A 43 -51.14 -30.71 66.89
N PHE A 44 -50.99 -30.90 68.20
CA PHE A 44 -51.81 -31.79 69.03
C PHE A 44 -53.26 -31.32 69.02
N LEU A 45 -54.21 -32.23 68.84
CA LEU A 45 -55.62 -32.26 69.29
C LEU A 45 -56.14 -33.59 68.70
N GLY A 46 -56.18 -34.70 69.44
CA GLY A 46 -57.18 -34.95 70.47
C GLY A 46 -58.48 -35.40 69.81
N ASP A 47 -58.66 -36.69 69.54
CA ASP A 47 -59.98 -37.28 69.80
C ASP A 47 -60.01 -38.81 69.94
N ASN A 48 -60.91 -39.19 70.84
CA ASN A 48 -61.22 -40.50 71.37
C ASN A 48 -61.96 -41.35 70.32
N SER A 49 -61.55 -42.59 70.09
CA SER A 49 -62.38 -43.57 69.35
C SER A 49 -62.57 -44.84 70.17
N THR A 50 -63.72 -44.86 70.83
CA THR A 50 -64.52 -46.01 71.23
C THR A 50 -64.53 -47.10 70.17
N TRP A 51 -64.07 -48.30 70.53
CA TRP A 51 -64.35 -49.52 69.79
C TRP A 51 -65.57 -50.23 70.41
N GLN A 52 -66.69 -50.17 69.71
CA GLN A 52 -67.88 -50.98 69.97
C GLN A 52 -67.64 -52.41 69.48
N LEU A 53 -67.85 -53.38 70.39
CA LEU A 53 -68.10 -54.79 70.07
C LEU A 53 -69.59 -54.99 69.75
N PRO A 54 -69.97 -55.88 68.81
CA PRO A 54 -71.34 -56.34 68.68
C PRO A 54 -71.63 -57.54 69.61
N VAL A 55 -72.79 -57.50 70.23
CA VAL A 55 -73.46 -58.44 71.16
C VAL A 55 -74.52 -59.17 70.31
N GLU A 56 -74.60 -60.50 70.13
CA GLU A 56 -75.14 -61.62 70.96
C GLU A 56 -75.71 -62.72 69.98
N PRO A 57 -76.33 -63.89 70.36
CA PRO A 57 -76.66 -64.42 71.70
C PRO A 57 -76.43 -65.94 71.98
N ASN A 58 -76.59 -66.28 73.27
CA ASN A 58 -76.95 -67.58 73.89
C ASN A 58 -75.87 -68.61 74.27
N ASN A 59 -75.33 -68.46 75.50
CA ASN A 59 -75.30 -69.37 76.68
C ASN A 59 -75.56 -70.90 76.48
N PRO A 60 -75.12 -71.87 77.35
CA PRO A 60 -74.32 -71.80 78.61
C PRO A 60 -73.20 -72.88 78.77
N TYR A 61 -72.42 -72.76 79.86
CA TYR A 61 -71.78 -73.82 80.69
C TYR A 61 -70.23 -73.77 80.89
N ARG A 62 -69.85 -73.30 82.10
CA ARG A 62 -68.99 -73.95 83.12
C ARG A 62 -67.47 -74.20 82.90
N PHE A 63 -66.70 -73.56 83.80
CA PHE A 63 -65.42 -73.94 84.44
C PHE A 63 -64.17 -74.03 83.53
N GLY A 64 -62.96 -73.59 83.94
CA GLY A 64 -62.46 -73.48 85.31
C GLY A 64 -61.24 -72.58 85.50
N VAL A 65 -60.95 -72.33 86.77
CA VAL A 65 -59.87 -71.47 87.31
C VAL A 65 -58.46 -71.91 86.87
N ALA A 66 -58.31 -73.09 86.27
CA ALA A 66 -57.02 -73.63 85.81
C ALA A 66 -56.52 -72.99 84.49
N GLU A 67 -57.39 -72.69 83.53
CA GLU A 67 -56.97 -72.11 82.24
C GLU A 67 -56.52 -70.65 82.36
N LEU A 68 -57.11 -69.90 83.31
CA LEU A 68 -56.74 -68.52 83.59
C LEU A 68 -55.37 -68.43 84.29
N GLN A 69 -54.96 -69.48 84.98
CA GLN A 69 -53.69 -69.56 85.71
C GLN A 69 -52.56 -70.04 84.78
N GLU A 70 -52.84 -70.92 83.82
CA GLU A 70 -51.91 -71.28 82.74
C GLU A 70 -51.66 -70.12 81.77
N THR A 71 -52.69 -69.34 81.41
CA THR A 71 -52.51 -68.15 80.57
C THR A 71 -51.81 -67.00 81.29
N LEU A 72 -52.05 -66.80 82.59
CA LEU A 72 -51.29 -65.82 83.38
C LEU A 72 -49.83 -66.24 83.56
N GLN A 73 -49.55 -67.53 83.76
CA GLN A 73 -48.18 -68.04 83.90
C GLN A 73 -47.44 -68.00 82.55
N MET A 74 -48.10 -68.34 81.43
CA MET A 74 -47.53 -68.15 80.09
C MET A 74 -47.20 -66.68 79.81
N PHE A 75 -48.09 -65.75 80.18
CA PHE A 75 -47.86 -64.32 79.99
C PHE A 75 -46.74 -63.80 80.91
N LYS A 76 -46.63 -64.34 82.13
CA LYS A 76 -45.58 -64.00 83.09
C LYS A 76 -44.22 -64.54 82.68
N ASP A 77 -44.14 -65.76 82.15
CA ASP A 77 -42.92 -66.34 81.59
C ASP A 77 -42.47 -65.62 80.30
N HIS A 78 -43.42 -65.09 79.50
CA HIS A 78 -43.14 -64.25 78.33
C HIS A 78 -42.63 -62.85 78.71
N VAL A 79 -43.13 -62.29 79.82
CA VAL A 79 -42.73 -60.98 80.36
C VAL A 79 -41.43 -61.06 81.18
N GLU A 80 -41.17 -62.16 81.90
CA GLU A 80 -39.93 -62.39 82.65
C GLU A 80 -38.71 -62.67 81.75
N ASN A 81 -38.93 -62.95 80.46
CA ASN A 81 -37.89 -63.03 79.42
C ASN A 81 -37.49 -61.63 78.85
N SER A 82 -37.94 -60.55 79.49
CA SER A 82 -37.68 -59.14 79.13
C SER A 82 -36.20 -58.76 79.02
N SER A 83 -35.31 -59.45 79.73
CA SER A 83 -33.87 -59.24 79.64
C SER A 83 -33.31 -59.66 78.27
N THR A 84 -33.84 -60.72 77.66
CA THR A 84 -33.42 -61.24 76.35
C THR A 84 -33.81 -60.28 75.21
N TRP A 85 -35.05 -59.76 75.23
CA TRP A 85 -35.50 -58.74 74.27
C TRP A 85 -34.74 -57.42 74.41
N THR A 86 -34.40 -57.03 75.64
CA THR A 86 -33.61 -55.82 75.89
C THR A 86 -32.20 -55.96 75.31
N MET A 87 -31.57 -57.14 75.46
CA MET A 87 -30.24 -57.43 74.91
C MET A 87 -30.25 -57.47 73.37
N GLU A 88 -31.28 -58.07 72.75
CA GLU A 88 -31.43 -58.11 71.29
C GLU A 88 -31.70 -56.73 70.69
N ILE A 89 -32.54 -55.92 71.34
CA ILE A 89 -32.79 -54.53 70.95
C ILE A 89 -31.51 -53.70 71.09
N GLN A 90 -30.74 -53.84 72.18
CA GLN A 90 -29.44 -53.17 72.33
C GLN A 90 -28.41 -53.61 71.27
N MET A 91 -28.36 -54.91 70.93
CA MET A 91 -27.50 -55.40 69.85
C MET A 91 -27.93 -54.84 68.50
N LEU A 92 -29.22 -54.77 68.22
CA LEU A 92 -29.76 -54.15 67.01
C LEU A 92 -29.43 -52.66 66.95
N MET A 93 -29.58 -51.93 68.06
CA MET A 93 -29.18 -50.52 68.16
C MET A 93 -27.69 -50.34 67.89
N CYS A 94 -26.82 -51.16 68.47
CA CYS A 94 -25.38 -51.11 68.19
C CYS A 94 -25.05 -51.38 66.71
N ARG A 95 -25.78 -52.30 66.06
CA ARG A 95 -25.62 -52.56 64.62
C ARG A 95 -26.13 -51.40 63.77
N VAL A 96 -27.24 -50.78 64.16
CA VAL A 96 -27.78 -49.58 63.52
C VAL A 96 -26.82 -48.42 63.66
N ASP A 97 -26.20 -48.22 64.83
CA ASP A 97 -25.21 -47.17 65.06
C ASP A 97 -23.92 -47.39 64.26
N ASN A 98 -23.47 -48.65 64.15
CA ASN A 98 -22.33 -49.00 63.30
C ASN A 98 -22.64 -48.75 61.81
N VAL A 99 -23.84 -49.14 61.34
CA VAL A 99 -24.28 -48.85 59.96
C VAL A 99 -24.42 -47.34 59.74
N SER A 100 -24.96 -46.60 60.71
CA SER A 100 -25.06 -45.14 60.69
C SER A 100 -23.68 -44.47 60.58
N SER A 101 -22.70 -44.95 61.35
CA SER A 101 -21.31 -44.47 61.32
C SER A 101 -20.65 -44.76 59.96
N GLN A 102 -20.89 -45.93 59.38
CA GLN A 102 -20.40 -46.27 58.03
C GLN A 102 -21.06 -45.41 56.95
N ILE A 103 -22.36 -45.12 57.05
CA ILE A 103 -23.08 -44.21 56.14
C ILE A 103 -22.52 -42.79 56.24
N GLN A 104 -22.24 -42.29 57.44
CA GLN A 104 -21.62 -40.97 57.63
C GLN A 104 -20.22 -40.90 57.05
N MET A 105 -19.39 -41.94 57.24
CA MET A 105 -18.06 -42.05 56.62
C MET A 105 -18.16 -42.05 55.10
N LEU A 106 -19.08 -42.84 54.52
CA LEU A 106 -19.33 -42.88 53.08
C LEU A 106 -19.79 -41.52 52.55
N GLY A 107 -20.64 -40.82 53.31
CA GLY A 107 -21.06 -39.45 53.02
C GLY A 107 -19.90 -38.47 52.99
N GLY A 108 -18.94 -38.60 53.92
CA GLY A 108 -17.69 -37.85 53.92
C GLY A 108 -16.84 -38.12 52.67
N HIS A 109 -16.67 -39.40 52.30
CA HIS A 109 -15.92 -39.79 51.11
C HIS A 109 -16.57 -39.26 49.82
N LEU A 110 -17.90 -39.33 49.71
CA LEU A 110 -18.65 -38.78 48.58
C LEU A 110 -18.51 -37.25 48.47
N LYS A 111 -18.46 -36.55 49.61
CA LYS A 111 -18.25 -35.10 49.64
C LYS A 111 -16.84 -34.72 49.17
N ASN A 112 -15.82 -35.47 49.58
CA ASN A 112 -14.45 -35.28 49.12
C ASN A 112 -14.33 -35.59 47.62
N ALA A 113 -14.88 -36.71 47.15
CA ALA A 113 -14.89 -37.07 45.73
C ALA A 113 -15.62 -36.01 44.87
N SER A 114 -16.70 -35.43 45.39
CA SER A 114 -17.40 -34.32 44.73
C SER A 114 -16.53 -33.06 44.62
N ALA A 115 -15.77 -32.73 45.68
CA ALA A 115 -14.83 -31.61 45.66
C ALA A 115 -13.69 -31.84 44.65
N ASP A 116 -13.13 -33.06 44.60
CA ASP A 116 -12.08 -33.44 43.65
C ASP A 116 -12.59 -33.35 42.19
N ILE A 117 -13.81 -33.81 41.93
CA ILE A 117 -14.43 -33.71 40.60
C ILE A 117 -14.61 -32.23 40.18
N GLN A 118 -15.01 -31.35 41.10
CA GLN A 118 -15.13 -29.91 40.80
C GLN A 118 -13.77 -29.28 40.52
N MET A 119 -12.73 -29.65 41.27
CA MET A 119 -11.36 -29.20 41.04
C MET A 119 -10.85 -29.65 39.66
N VAL A 120 -11.04 -30.92 39.30
CA VAL A 120 -10.65 -31.45 37.97
C VAL A 120 -11.42 -30.74 36.85
N LYS A 121 -12.71 -30.42 37.06
CA LYS A 121 -13.53 -29.68 36.11
C LYS A 121 -13.04 -28.23 35.91
N GLY A 122 -12.55 -27.60 36.98
CA GLY A 122 -11.87 -26.30 36.92
C GLY A 122 -10.59 -26.37 36.07
N VAL A 123 -9.71 -27.32 36.39
CA VAL A 123 -8.45 -27.54 35.64
C VAL A 123 -8.72 -27.86 34.16
N GLN A 124 -9.75 -28.64 33.84
CA GLN A 124 -10.14 -28.93 32.46
C GLN A 124 -10.60 -27.67 31.70
N LYS A 125 -11.33 -26.79 32.38
CA LYS A 125 -11.76 -25.51 31.81
C LYS A 125 -10.57 -24.60 31.54
N ASP A 126 -9.63 -24.50 32.48
CA ASP A 126 -8.41 -23.71 32.30
C ASP A 126 -7.52 -24.27 31.17
N ALA A 127 -7.39 -25.60 31.09
CA ALA A 127 -6.69 -26.27 30.00
C ALA A 127 -7.34 -26.00 28.63
N SER A 128 -8.67 -25.96 28.55
CA SER A 128 -9.37 -25.63 27.31
C SER A 128 -9.18 -24.17 26.89
N THR A 129 -9.14 -23.24 27.86
CA THR A 129 -8.83 -21.82 27.62
C THR A 129 -7.39 -21.65 27.12
N LEU A 130 -6.43 -22.32 27.76
CA LEU A 130 -5.02 -22.33 27.35
C LEU A 130 -4.84 -22.92 25.95
N SER A 131 -5.55 -24.01 25.62
CA SER A 131 -5.54 -24.60 24.28
C SER A 131 -6.06 -23.62 23.22
N PHE A 132 -7.13 -22.88 23.51
CA PHE A 132 -7.68 -21.87 22.61
C PHE A 132 -6.70 -20.70 22.42
N GLN A 133 -6.10 -20.20 23.50
CA GLN A 133 -5.07 -19.16 23.43
C GLN A 133 -3.83 -19.62 22.63
N ALA A 134 -3.40 -20.86 22.81
CA ALA A 134 -2.29 -21.44 22.05
C ALA A 134 -2.63 -21.56 20.55
N GLN A 135 -3.86 -21.94 20.18
CA GLN A 135 -4.32 -21.95 18.79
C GLN A 135 -4.38 -20.56 18.17
N MET A 136 -4.82 -19.56 18.94
CA MET A 136 -4.84 -18.16 18.49
C MET A 136 -3.41 -17.64 18.26
N LEU A 137 -2.49 -17.90 19.18
CA LEU A 137 -1.07 -17.55 19.04
C LEU A 137 -0.43 -18.23 17.84
N LYS A 138 -0.70 -19.53 17.63
CA LYS A 138 -0.23 -20.27 16.46
C LYS A 138 -0.75 -19.67 15.16
N SER A 139 -2.04 -19.33 15.10
CA SER A 139 -2.65 -18.69 13.93
C SER A 139 -2.06 -17.30 13.65
N SER A 140 -1.71 -16.55 14.70
CA SER A 140 -1.02 -15.26 14.57
C SER A 140 0.40 -15.44 14.07
N LEU A 141 1.12 -16.44 14.58
CA LEU A 141 2.49 -16.76 14.16
C LEU A 141 2.55 -17.22 12.70
N ASP A 142 1.61 -18.06 12.27
CA ASP A 142 1.51 -18.51 10.88
C ASP A 142 1.25 -17.33 9.93
N ARG A 143 0.39 -16.39 10.34
CA ARG A 143 0.11 -15.16 9.58
C ARG A 143 1.34 -14.26 9.49
N ALA A 144 2.06 -14.07 10.61
CA ALA A 144 3.31 -13.31 10.63
C ALA A 144 4.39 -13.96 9.74
N SER A 145 4.50 -15.30 9.77
CA SER A 145 5.42 -16.04 8.92
C SER A 145 5.10 -15.89 7.43
N ALA A 146 3.81 -15.90 7.06
CA ALA A 146 3.39 -15.67 5.67
C ALA A 146 3.72 -14.24 5.21
N GLU A 147 3.50 -13.24 6.07
CA GLU A 147 3.83 -11.84 5.78
C GLU A 147 5.34 -11.65 5.57
N ILE A 148 6.17 -12.28 6.41
CA ILE A 148 7.63 -12.26 6.27
C ILE A 148 8.07 -12.87 4.93
N GLN A 149 7.50 -14.02 4.53
CA GLN A 149 7.83 -14.64 3.24
C GLN A 149 7.41 -13.75 2.06
N ARG A 150 6.28 -13.08 2.18
CA ARG A 150 5.80 -12.14 1.19
C ARG A 150 6.74 -10.94 1.05
N GLN A 151 7.12 -10.31 2.17
CA GLN A 151 8.07 -9.20 2.19
C GLN A 151 9.43 -9.60 1.62
N LYS A 152 9.88 -10.83 1.87
CA LYS A 152 11.10 -11.38 1.27
C LYS A 152 10.98 -11.45 -0.26
N GLY A 153 9.86 -11.94 -0.80
CA GLY A 153 9.61 -11.98 -2.23
C GLY A 153 9.56 -10.58 -2.87
N ASP A 154 8.95 -9.61 -2.18
CA ASP A 154 8.92 -8.22 -2.64
C ASP A 154 10.33 -7.59 -2.63
N LEU A 155 11.16 -7.91 -1.64
CA LEU A 155 12.56 -7.48 -1.59
C LEU A 155 13.41 -8.08 -2.73
N GLU A 156 13.20 -9.36 -3.06
CA GLU A 156 13.87 -10.02 -4.19
C GLU A 156 13.49 -9.36 -5.52
N LYS A 157 12.22 -9.04 -5.73
CA LYS A 157 11.75 -8.28 -6.90
C LYS A 157 12.35 -6.87 -6.95
N ALA A 158 12.40 -6.16 -5.82
CA ALA A 158 13.00 -4.84 -5.74
C ALA A 158 14.50 -4.88 -6.10
N ASN A 159 15.23 -5.90 -5.65
CA ASN A 159 16.64 -6.10 -6.01
C ASN A 159 16.83 -6.42 -7.50
N ALA A 160 15.92 -7.20 -8.10
CA ALA A 160 15.94 -7.46 -9.54
C ALA A 160 15.68 -6.19 -10.36
N LEU A 161 14.68 -5.40 -9.96
CA LEU A 161 14.38 -4.10 -10.58
C LEU A 161 15.55 -3.12 -10.45
N ASN A 162 16.20 -3.07 -9.28
CA ASN A 162 17.39 -2.25 -9.07
C ASN A 162 18.55 -2.68 -10.00
N SER A 163 18.77 -3.98 -10.13
CA SER A 163 19.80 -4.52 -11.05
C SER A 163 19.48 -4.18 -12.52
N GLN A 164 18.21 -4.27 -12.91
CA GLN A 164 17.76 -3.89 -14.25
C GLN A 164 17.92 -2.38 -14.49
N ALA A 165 17.61 -1.54 -13.50
CA ALA A 165 17.80 -0.09 -13.59
C ALA A 165 19.29 0.26 -13.73
N GLN A 166 20.17 -0.39 -12.97
CA GLN A 166 21.63 -0.22 -13.09
C GLN A 166 22.15 -0.65 -14.47
N SER A 167 21.67 -1.77 -15.01
CA SER A 167 22.00 -2.21 -16.37
C SER A 167 21.54 -1.20 -17.41
N PHE A 168 20.31 -0.68 -17.28
CA PHE A 168 19.78 0.32 -18.22
C PHE A 168 20.60 1.61 -18.18
N LEU A 169 20.94 2.11 -16.99
CA LEU A 169 21.79 3.28 -16.82
C LEU A 169 23.17 3.07 -17.42
N LYS A 170 23.76 1.88 -17.26
CA LYS A 170 25.04 1.53 -17.86
C LYS A 170 24.97 1.55 -19.39
N THR A 171 23.99 0.89 -19.99
CA THR A 171 23.80 0.88 -21.45
C THR A 171 23.51 2.28 -21.99
N SER A 172 22.71 3.07 -21.28
CA SER A 172 22.46 4.47 -21.67
C SER A 172 23.74 5.29 -21.65
N LEU A 173 24.57 5.13 -20.62
CA LEU A 173 25.85 5.85 -20.49
C LEU A 173 26.84 5.44 -21.60
N GLU A 174 26.91 4.14 -21.92
CA GLU A 174 27.74 3.61 -23.01
C GLU A 174 27.28 4.18 -24.37
N ASN A 175 25.97 4.23 -24.62
CA ASN A 175 25.43 4.82 -25.85
C ASN A 175 25.72 6.33 -25.95
N THR A 176 25.52 7.09 -24.87
CA THR A 176 25.84 8.53 -24.86
C THR A 176 27.35 8.76 -25.05
N SER A 177 28.21 7.91 -24.48
CA SER A 177 29.65 7.97 -24.71
C SER A 177 30.02 7.68 -26.16
N PHE A 178 29.35 6.72 -26.80
CA PHE A 178 29.54 6.41 -28.22
C PHE A 178 29.11 7.58 -29.12
N GLU A 179 27.95 8.19 -28.86
CA GLU A 179 27.48 9.38 -29.60
C GLU A 179 28.42 10.57 -29.45
N LEU A 180 28.93 10.82 -28.24
CA LEU A 180 29.92 11.87 -27.98
C LEU A 180 31.24 11.62 -28.73
N ASN A 181 31.69 10.36 -28.81
CA ASN A 181 32.88 10.00 -29.59
C ASN A 181 32.68 10.18 -31.10
N MET A 182 31.49 9.85 -31.62
CA MET A 182 31.11 10.12 -33.02
C MET A 182 31.09 11.62 -33.31
N LEU A 183 30.52 12.43 -32.42
CA LEU A 183 30.52 13.89 -32.53
C LEU A 183 31.95 14.45 -32.48
N SER A 184 32.80 13.95 -31.58
CA SER A 184 34.20 14.36 -31.47
C SER A 184 34.97 14.09 -32.77
N ARG A 185 34.83 12.88 -33.34
CA ARG A 185 35.40 12.54 -34.65
C ARG A 185 34.85 13.41 -35.79
N GLY A 186 33.55 13.69 -35.78
CA GLY A 186 32.94 14.60 -36.73
C GLY A 186 33.59 15.99 -36.66
N LEU A 187 33.74 16.54 -35.45
CA LEU A 187 34.38 17.82 -35.20
C LEU A 187 35.85 17.85 -35.67
N GLU A 188 36.58 16.77 -35.42
CA GLU A 188 37.98 16.62 -35.83
C GLU A 188 38.10 16.60 -37.36
N ASN A 189 37.22 15.87 -38.04
CA ASN A 189 37.13 15.87 -39.51
C ASN A 189 36.80 17.27 -40.06
N THR A 190 35.81 17.96 -39.48
CA THR A 190 35.46 19.33 -39.91
C THR A 190 36.65 20.29 -39.69
N ASN A 191 37.40 20.13 -38.60
CA ASN A 191 38.60 20.93 -38.36
C ASN A 191 39.68 20.65 -39.42
N THR A 192 39.92 19.40 -39.82
CA THR A 192 40.82 19.10 -40.94
C THR A 192 40.35 19.69 -42.27
N GLU A 193 39.05 19.67 -42.57
CA GLU A 193 38.49 20.31 -43.77
C GLU A 193 38.69 21.83 -43.75
N ILE A 194 38.48 22.48 -42.59
CA ILE A 194 38.73 23.91 -42.41
C ILE A 194 40.21 24.23 -42.63
N GLN A 195 41.14 23.42 -42.14
CA GLN A 195 42.58 23.61 -42.38
C GLN A 195 42.93 23.43 -43.86
N ALA A 196 42.32 22.47 -44.55
CA ALA A 196 42.51 22.27 -45.99
C ALA A 196 41.98 23.46 -46.80
N LEU A 197 40.80 23.98 -46.46
CA LEU A 197 40.24 25.19 -47.06
C LEU A 197 41.13 26.42 -46.81
N LYS A 198 41.66 26.56 -45.59
CA LYS A 198 42.60 27.64 -45.24
C LYS A 198 43.87 27.57 -46.10
N ALA A 199 44.48 26.39 -46.25
CA ALA A 199 45.63 26.19 -47.10
C ALA A 199 45.32 26.48 -48.58
N GLY A 200 44.14 26.05 -49.06
CA GLY A 200 43.65 26.37 -50.40
C GLY A 200 43.50 27.87 -50.63
N LEU A 201 42.98 28.60 -49.64
CA LEU A 201 42.83 30.06 -49.69
C LEU A 201 44.19 30.78 -49.70
N GLU A 202 45.14 30.33 -48.88
CA GLU A 202 46.51 30.85 -48.88
C GLU A 202 47.19 30.65 -50.24
N MET A 203 47.00 29.48 -50.86
CA MET A 203 47.54 29.16 -52.17
C MET A 203 46.89 29.99 -53.29
N ALA A 204 45.56 30.16 -53.26
CA ALA A 204 44.84 31.05 -54.19
C ALA A 204 45.28 32.50 -54.05
N ASN A 205 45.51 32.98 -52.81
CA ASN A 205 46.03 34.31 -52.55
C ASN A 205 47.45 34.50 -53.12
N ALA A 206 48.33 33.50 -52.99
CA ALA A 206 49.66 33.52 -53.60
C ALA A 206 49.59 33.55 -55.14
N GLN A 207 48.70 32.77 -55.75
CA GLN A 207 48.45 32.80 -57.20
C GLN A 207 47.92 34.16 -57.66
N ALA A 208 47.00 34.78 -56.92
CA ALA A 208 46.49 36.12 -57.22
C ALA A 208 47.61 37.18 -57.15
N GLN A 209 48.52 37.08 -56.17
CA GLN A 209 49.69 37.96 -56.10
C GLN A 209 50.65 37.77 -57.29
N LEU A 210 50.89 36.53 -57.71
CA LEU A 210 51.69 36.23 -58.91
C LEU A 210 51.03 36.80 -60.18
N ALA A 211 49.73 36.60 -60.35
CA ALA A 211 48.98 37.16 -61.47
C ALA A 211 49.03 38.70 -61.49
N ASN A 212 48.91 39.34 -60.32
CA ASN A 212 49.03 40.79 -60.17
C ASN A 212 50.43 41.30 -60.56
N ASN A 213 51.50 40.58 -60.17
CA ASN A 213 52.86 40.92 -60.57
C ASN A 213 53.08 40.77 -62.08
N SER A 214 52.53 39.69 -62.68
CA SER A 214 52.53 39.49 -64.14
C SER A 214 51.78 40.60 -64.88
N LEU A 215 50.62 41.03 -64.35
CA LEU A 215 49.86 42.17 -64.87
C LEU A 215 50.65 43.48 -64.79
N LYS A 216 51.33 43.75 -63.66
CA LYS A 216 52.22 44.93 -63.55
C LYS A 216 53.33 44.90 -64.59
N ASN A 217 53.95 43.74 -64.83
CA ASN A 217 54.99 43.58 -65.83
C ASN A 217 54.44 43.78 -67.27
N ALA A 218 53.29 43.18 -67.58
CA ALA A 218 52.62 43.38 -68.86
C ALA A 218 52.27 44.86 -69.08
N ASN A 219 51.80 45.56 -68.04
CA ASN A 219 51.50 46.98 -68.11
C ASN A 219 52.76 47.82 -68.35
N ALA A 220 53.89 47.46 -67.73
CA ALA A 220 55.19 48.09 -68.00
C ALA A 220 55.64 47.87 -69.46
N GLN A 221 55.45 46.66 -70.00
CA GLN A 221 55.76 46.37 -71.41
C GLN A 221 54.85 47.14 -72.38
N ILE A 222 53.56 47.29 -72.07
CA ILE A 222 52.62 48.11 -72.85
C ILE A 222 53.06 49.58 -72.87
N LEU A 223 53.55 50.11 -71.75
CA LEU A 223 54.10 51.48 -71.70
C LEU A 223 55.34 51.64 -72.59
N VAL A 224 56.23 50.65 -72.62
CA VAL A 224 57.39 50.63 -73.54
C VAL A 224 56.93 50.56 -75.00
N LEU A 225 55.98 49.70 -75.34
CA LEU A 225 55.41 49.59 -76.68
C LEU A 225 54.71 50.88 -77.12
N ARG A 226 54.05 51.58 -76.19
CA ARG A 226 53.45 52.90 -76.44
C ARG A 226 54.50 53.96 -76.79
N GLY A 227 55.63 53.98 -76.09
CA GLY A 227 56.76 54.85 -76.44
C GLY A 227 57.37 54.53 -77.81
N ASN A 228 57.43 53.25 -78.18
CA ASN A 228 57.88 52.85 -79.52
C ASN A 228 56.88 53.28 -80.61
N LEU A 229 55.58 53.30 -80.32
CA LEU A 229 54.54 53.76 -81.26
C LEU A 229 54.62 55.28 -81.52
N GLU A 230 55.03 56.08 -80.53
CA GLU A 230 55.34 57.50 -80.71
C GLU A 230 56.52 57.72 -81.67
N SER A 231 57.52 56.82 -81.67
CA SER A 231 58.63 56.84 -82.62
C SER A 231 58.21 56.52 -84.06
N VAL A 232 57.21 55.64 -84.25
CA VAL A 232 56.62 55.32 -85.57
C VAL A 232 55.82 56.49 -86.15
N ASN A 233 55.17 57.30 -85.30
CA ASN A 233 54.52 58.53 -85.74
C ASN A 233 55.52 59.55 -86.30
N HIS A 234 56.74 59.60 -85.76
CA HIS A 234 57.82 60.46 -86.27
C HIS A 234 58.34 60.04 -87.67
N LEU A 235 58.19 58.76 -88.04
CA LEU A 235 58.49 58.24 -89.38
C LEU A 235 57.35 58.49 -90.38
N ARG A 236 56.10 58.60 -89.90
CA ARG A 236 54.94 58.97 -90.73
C ARG A 236 55.04 60.42 -91.22
N ASP A 237 55.54 61.31 -90.38
CA ASP A 237 55.74 62.72 -90.72
C ASP A 237 56.90 62.93 -91.72
N GLN A 238 57.89 62.01 -91.77
CA GLN A 238 58.96 62.02 -92.78
C GLN A 238 58.52 61.54 -94.17
N ASN A 239 57.55 60.63 -94.26
CA ASN A 239 57.04 60.11 -95.56
C ASN A 239 56.08 61.06 -96.27
N GLN A 240 55.51 62.06 -95.57
CA GLN A 240 54.68 63.10 -96.19
C GLN A 240 55.52 64.08 -97.04
N VAL A 241 56.81 64.26 -96.70
CA VAL A 241 57.75 65.16 -97.42
C VAL A 241 58.22 64.59 -98.77
N LEU A 242 58.18 63.26 -98.96
CA LEU A 242 58.50 62.59 -100.24
C LEU A 242 57.33 62.61 -101.24
N SER A 243 56.08 62.70 -100.76
CA SER A 243 54.89 62.78 -101.62
C SER A 243 54.77 64.12 -102.35
N ASP A 244 55.23 65.21 -101.72
CA ASP A 244 55.12 66.57 -102.27
C ASP A 244 56.23 66.94 -103.28
N SER A 245 57.34 66.20 -103.33
CA SER A 245 58.41 66.37 -104.34
C SER A 245 58.12 65.69 -105.68
N LEU A 246 57.30 64.62 -105.71
CA LEU A 246 57.00 63.85 -106.93
C LEU A 246 55.89 64.47 -107.81
N LYS A 247 55.18 65.48 -107.32
CA LYS A 247 54.19 66.25 -108.11
C LYS A 247 54.80 67.37 -108.96
N ARG A 248 56.09 67.71 -108.78
CA ARG A 248 56.71 68.90 -109.39
C ARG A 248 57.65 68.61 -110.59
N THR A 249 57.79 67.35 -110.98
CA THR A 249 58.63 66.91 -112.12
C THR A 249 57.85 66.03 -113.09
N ASN A 250 56.77 66.55 -113.66
CA ASN A 250 56.10 65.92 -114.82
C ASN A 250 55.49 66.95 -115.79
N ALA A 251 56.08 68.15 -115.90
CA ALA A 251 55.56 69.24 -116.73
C ALA A 251 56.55 69.85 -117.74
N GLU A 252 57.79 69.36 -117.87
CA GLU A 252 58.79 69.97 -118.77
C GLU A 252 59.59 68.98 -119.64
N ILE A 253 59.11 67.73 -119.80
CA ILE A 253 59.67 66.78 -120.77
C ILE A 253 58.56 66.30 -121.69
N GLN A 254 58.20 67.13 -122.68
CA GLN A 254 57.87 66.75 -124.06
C GLN A 254 57.40 67.99 -124.86
N LYS A 255 58.25 69.02 -124.98
CA LYS A 255 58.09 70.08 -126.01
C LYS A 255 59.39 70.85 -126.30
N LEU A 256 60.39 70.18 -126.87
CA LEU A 256 61.54 70.72 -127.63
C LEU A 256 62.23 69.48 -128.23
N LYS A 257 62.57 69.32 -129.51
CA LYS A 257 62.54 70.19 -130.68
C LYS A 257 62.94 69.31 -131.88
N GLY A 258 62.11 69.27 -132.92
CA GLY A 258 62.54 68.81 -134.25
C GLY A 258 63.44 69.86 -134.90
N SER A 259 64.51 69.42 -135.53
CA SER A 259 65.33 70.19 -136.47
C SER A 259 66.08 69.19 -137.36
N LEU A 260 66.19 69.33 -138.68
CA LEU A 260 65.38 70.02 -139.68
C LEU A 260 65.92 69.50 -141.03
N GLN A 261 65.00 69.30 -141.96
CA GLN A 261 65.20 69.14 -143.39
C GLN A 261 66.06 70.25 -144.03
N ASN A 262 66.97 69.89 -144.96
CA ASN A 262 67.55 70.71 -146.05
C ASN A 262 67.84 69.73 -147.21
N ALA A 263 67.45 69.85 -148.48
CA ALA A 263 67.27 70.96 -149.44
C ALA A 263 68.58 71.53 -150.03
N ARG A 264 68.87 71.02 -151.25
CA ARG A 264 69.26 71.72 -152.49
C ARG A 264 70.71 72.19 -152.78
N ASP A 265 71.11 71.74 -153.98
CA ASP A 265 71.83 72.41 -155.08
C ASP A 265 73.36 72.53 -155.05
N LEU A 266 74.03 71.83 -156.01
CA LEU A 266 74.71 72.39 -157.20
C LEU A 266 75.27 71.20 -158.04
N ASN A 267 74.67 70.90 -159.21
CA ASN A 267 75.27 71.15 -160.55
C ASN A 267 76.33 70.10 -160.96
N SER A 268 76.37 69.50 -162.14
CA SER A 268 75.73 69.76 -163.44
C SER A 268 75.77 68.46 -164.26
N GLN A 269 74.75 68.26 -165.10
CA GLN A 269 74.72 67.42 -166.31
C GLN A 269 74.90 65.90 -166.11
N THR A 270 74.26 64.98 -166.83
CA THR A 270 73.21 64.98 -167.86
C THR A 270 72.99 63.47 -168.13
N GLN A 271 71.74 62.99 -168.12
CA GLN A 271 71.24 61.76 -168.79
C GLN A 271 71.76 60.38 -168.28
N THR A 272 70.99 59.29 -168.13
CA THR A 272 69.64 58.93 -168.62
C THR A 272 69.08 57.71 -167.84
N LEU A 273 67.73 57.55 -167.92
CA LEU A 273 66.95 56.28 -167.95
C LEU A 273 66.40 55.65 -166.64
N ILE A 274 65.29 56.23 -166.18
CA ILE A 274 63.92 55.64 -166.04
C ILE A 274 63.77 54.09 -166.20
N LYS A 275 63.14 53.44 -165.19
CA LYS A 275 61.90 52.59 -165.26
C LYS A 275 61.96 51.31 -164.36
N SER A 276 61.33 51.33 -163.17
CA SER A 276 60.67 50.12 -162.56
C SER A 276 60.05 50.28 -161.14
N SER A 277 60.31 51.33 -160.35
CA SER A 277 59.95 51.30 -158.92
C SER A 277 58.59 51.91 -158.54
N LEU A 278 57.50 51.58 -159.25
CA LEU A 278 56.15 52.09 -158.93
C LEU A 278 55.15 51.03 -158.45
N ASP A 279 55.51 49.75 -158.35
CA ASP A 279 54.53 48.68 -158.02
C ASP A 279 54.52 48.20 -156.55
N ASN A 280 55.40 48.69 -155.66
CA ASN A 280 55.56 48.11 -154.32
C ASN A 280 54.75 48.78 -153.19
N THR A 281 54.29 50.02 -153.38
CA THR A 281 53.75 50.82 -152.25
C THR A 281 52.26 50.59 -151.98
N THR A 282 51.53 49.93 -152.88
CA THR A 282 50.08 49.70 -152.75
C THR A 282 49.74 48.44 -151.93
N ALA A 283 50.69 47.49 -151.78
CA ALA A 283 50.45 46.22 -151.08
C ALA A 283 50.49 46.34 -149.54
N GLU A 284 51.30 47.24 -148.98
CA GLU A 284 51.48 47.36 -147.53
C GLU A 284 50.29 48.03 -146.82
N ILE A 285 49.58 48.94 -147.50
CA ILE A 285 48.44 49.67 -146.93
C ILE A 285 47.22 48.76 -146.73
N GLN A 286 47.06 47.67 -147.50
CA GLN A 286 45.97 46.71 -147.28
C GLN A 286 46.23 45.74 -146.11
N SER A 287 47.49 45.41 -145.80
CA SER A 287 47.87 44.52 -144.69
C SER A 287 47.56 45.12 -143.31
N PHE A 288 47.68 46.45 -143.18
CA PHE A 288 47.44 47.15 -141.91
C PHE A 288 45.96 47.19 -141.51
N ARG A 289 45.03 47.18 -142.49
CA ARG A 289 43.58 47.17 -142.24
C ARG A 289 43.11 45.86 -141.61
N GLY A 290 43.61 44.72 -142.08
CA GLY A 290 43.24 43.40 -141.54
C GLY A 290 43.75 43.14 -140.11
N ARG A 291 44.83 43.81 -139.67
CA ARG A 291 45.32 43.71 -138.29
C ARG A 291 44.47 44.51 -137.29
N LEU A 292 43.91 45.64 -137.72
CA LEU A 292 43.03 46.48 -136.89
C LEU A 292 41.66 45.83 -136.67
N GLU A 293 41.11 45.15 -137.68
CA GLU A 293 39.89 44.34 -137.53
C GLU A 293 40.08 43.18 -136.54
N ARG A 294 41.25 42.53 -136.56
CA ARG A 294 41.57 41.43 -135.63
C ARG A 294 41.68 41.91 -134.17
N ALA A 295 42.32 43.06 -133.94
CA ALA A 295 42.40 43.68 -132.62
C ALA A 295 41.02 44.11 -132.08
N GLY A 296 40.14 44.60 -132.95
CA GLY A 296 38.75 44.90 -132.58
C GLY A 296 37.97 43.68 -132.12
N ASN A 297 38.15 42.53 -132.81
CA ASN A 297 37.51 41.28 -132.44
C ASN A 297 38.05 40.71 -131.10
N GLU A 298 39.35 40.82 -130.83
CA GLU A 298 39.95 40.42 -129.54
C GLU A 298 39.45 41.29 -128.38
N ILE A 299 39.31 42.60 -128.57
CA ILE A 299 38.74 43.51 -127.55
C ILE A 299 37.27 43.16 -127.25
N HIS A 300 36.49 42.80 -128.26
CA HIS A 300 35.11 42.35 -128.08
C HIS A 300 35.02 41.02 -127.30
N LEU A 301 35.92 40.08 -127.56
CA LEU A 301 36.06 38.83 -126.79
C LEU A 301 36.42 39.10 -125.33
N LEU A 302 37.43 39.93 -125.08
CA LEU A 302 37.84 40.31 -123.71
C LEU A 302 36.72 41.02 -122.94
N LYS A 303 35.94 41.88 -123.60
CA LYS A 303 34.78 42.55 -122.98
C LYS A 303 33.69 41.55 -122.58
N ARG A 304 33.46 40.52 -123.41
CA ARG A 304 32.53 39.44 -123.11
C ARG A 304 33.02 38.61 -121.92
N ASP A 305 34.28 38.21 -121.93
CA ASP A 305 34.87 37.38 -120.87
C ASP A 305 34.93 38.13 -119.53
N LEU A 306 35.20 39.45 -119.53
CA LEU A 306 35.10 40.31 -118.34
C LEU A 306 33.66 40.40 -117.82
N GLY A 307 32.67 40.47 -118.72
CA GLY A 307 31.26 40.41 -118.36
C GLY A 307 30.89 39.10 -117.66
N THR A 308 31.39 37.97 -118.17
CA THR A 308 31.23 36.64 -117.55
C THR A 308 31.93 36.54 -116.19
N ALA A 309 33.15 37.05 -116.06
CA ALA A 309 33.89 37.06 -114.79
C ALA A 309 33.18 37.91 -113.72
N THR A 310 32.60 39.04 -114.12
CA THR A 310 31.84 39.92 -113.22
C THR A 310 30.57 39.23 -112.72
N THR A 311 29.84 38.52 -113.59
CA THR A 311 28.64 37.76 -113.20
C THR A 311 29.00 36.58 -112.28
N GLN A 312 30.09 35.86 -112.56
CA GLN A 312 30.57 34.80 -111.65
C GLN A 312 30.98 35.35 -110.27
N THR A 313 31.61 36.52 -110.22
CA THR A 313 31.98 37.17 -108.96
C THR A 313 30.75 37.58 -108.14
N GLN A 314 29.72 38.13 -108.80
CA GLN A 314 28.45 38.44 -108.12
C GLN A 314 27.76 37.18 -107.58
N ILE A 315 27.71 36.09 -108.36
CA ILE A 315 27.15 34.80 -107.91
C ILE A 315 27.94 34.25 -106.71
N ALA A 316 29.27 34.33 -106.75
CA ALA A 316 30.12 33.91 -105.64
C ALA A 316 29.88 34.77 -104.39
N ASN A 317 29.70 36.07 -104.54
CA ASN A 317 29.38 36.98 -103.43
C ASN A 317 28.00 36.66 -102.81
N SER A 318 26.98 36.43 -103.63
CA SER A 318 25.66 36.01 -103.15
C SER A 318 25.71 34.67 -102.40
N ARG A 319 26.53 33.72 -102.85
CA ARG A 319 26.75 32.44 -102.14
C ARG A 319 27.49 32.63 -100.81
N LEU A 320 28.47 33.53 -100.75
CA LEU A 320 29.17 33.89 -99.51
C LEU A 320 28.21 34.54 -98.51
N GLU A 321 27.35 35.46 -98.94
CA GLU A 321 26.33 36.06 -98.08
C GLU A 321 25.33 35.00 -97.56
N GLN A 322 24.88 34.09 -98.42
CA GLN A 322 24.03 32.96 -98.02
C GLN A 322 24.73 32.07 -96.99
N THR A 323 26.01 31.74 -97.21
CA THR A 323 26.82 30.94 -96.29
C THR A 323 26.97 31.64 -94.94
N ASN A 324 27.21 32.96 -94.94
CA ASN A 324 27.30 33.76 -93.72
C ASN A 324 25.96 33.77 -92.95
N ALA A 325 24.82 33.89 -93.66
CA ALA A 325 23.51 33.78 -93.03
C ALA A 325 23.28 32.41 -92.39
N GLN A 326 23.70 31.32 -93.04
CA GLN A 326 23.63 29.96 -92.48
C GLN A 326 24.52 29.80 -91.24
N ILE A 327 25.73 30.37 -91.25
CA ILE A 327 26.64 30.36 -90.09
C ILE A 327 26.03 31.11 -88.91
N GLN A 328 25.39 32.26 -89.13
CA GLN A 328 24.69 32.99 -88.07
C GLN A 328 23.50 32.19 -87.52
N GLY A 329 22.73 31.52 -88.39
CA GLY A 329 21.66 30.61 -87.97
C GLY A 329 22.17 29.48 -87.07
N LEU A 330 23.23 28.77 -87.49
CA LEU A 330 23.87 27.72 -86.70
C LEU A 330 24.43 28.24 -85.38
N LYS A 331 24.97 29.47 -85.35
CA LYS A 331 25.41 30.11 -84.11
C LYS A 331 24.27 30.32 -83.12
N THR A 332 23.11 30.81 -83.59
CA THR A 332 21.93 30.98 -82.73
C THR A 332 21.38 29.64 -82.22
N GLU A 333 21.40 28.58 -83.04
CA GLU A 333 21.03 27.23 -82.58
C GLU A 333 22.01 26.70 -81.52
N MET A 334 23.31 26.96 -81.67
CA MET A 334 24.32 26.56 -80.70
C MET A 334 24.18 27.32 -79.36
N GLU A 335 23.86 28.63 -79.40
CA GLU A 335 23.54 29.42 -78.20
C GLU A 335 22.29 28.90 -77.49
N ASN A 336 21.23 28.54 -78.23
CA ASN A 336 20.04 27.91 -77.68
C ASN A 336 20.34 26.53 -77.07
N THR A 337 21.25 25.76 -77.67
CA THR A 337 21.69 24.45 -77.15
C THR A 337 22.46 24.61 -75.84
N ASN A 338 23.27 25.65 -75.69
CA ASN A 338 23.96 25.98 -74.44
C ASN A 338 23.00 26.42 -73.34
N ALA A 339 21.96 27.20 -73.69
CA ALA A 339 20.89 27.55 -72.76
C ALA A 339 20.11 26.31 -72.29
N LEU A 340 19.82 25.38 -73.21
CA LEU A 340 19.19 24.10 -72.89
C LEU A 340 20.06 23.26 -71.94
N HIS A 341 21.37 23.19 -72.18
CA HIS A 341 22.31 22.49 -71.30
C HIS A 341 22.31 23.08 -69.87
N SER A 342 22.31 24.42 -69.77
CA SER A 342 22.24 25.11 -68.48
C SER A 342 20.94 24.80 -67.73
N ASN A 343 19.81 24.76 -68.44
CA ASN A 343 18.52 24.38 -67.85
C ASN A 343 18.50 22.92 -67.38
N ILE A 344 19.09 22.00 -68.14
CA ILE A 344 19.24 20.58 -67.75
C ILE A 344 20.08 20.46 -66.48
N GLN A 345 21.16 21.25 -66.37
CA GLN A 345 22.01 21.25 -65.19
C GLN A 345 21.26 21.74 -63.94
N VAL A 346 20.50 22.83 -64.05
CA VAL A 346 19.63 23.32 -62.95
C VAL A 346 18.60 22.27 -62.54
N LEU A 347 17.97 21.59 -63.50
CA LEU A 347 17.01 20.52 -63.23
C LEU A 347 17.67 19.33 -62.52
N ASN A 348 18.91 19.01 -62.89
CA ASN A 348 19.66 17.94 -62.27
C ASN A 348 20.03 18.28 -60.82
N ASP A 349 20.45 19.52 -60.55
CA ASP A 349 20.72 19.99 -59.18
C ASP A 349 19.45 19.97 -58.32
N GLN A 350 18.31 20.37 -58.88
CA GLN A 350 17.01 20.29 -58.22
C GLN A 350 16.61 18.84 -57.92
N LEU A 351 16.84 17.91 -58.85
CA LEU A 351 16.55 16.49 -58.66
C LEU A 351 17.45 15.88 -57.58
N GLU A 352 18.72 16.26 -57.54
CA GLU A 352 19.65 15.82 -56.52
C GLU A 352 19.23 16.34 -55.13
N ASN A 353 18.81 17.61 -55.04
CA ASN A 353 18.30 18.18 -53.81
C ASN A 353 17.01 17.49 -53.33
N ALA A 354 16.05 17.26 -54.24
CA ALA A 354 14.84 16.51 -53.92
C ALA A 354 15.15 15.08 -53.43
N SER A 355 16.16 14.43 -54.01
CA SER A 355 16.60 13.11 -53.57
C SER A 355 17.18 13.13 -52.15
N ARG A 356 17.95 14.17 -51.80
CA ARG A 356 18.45 14.37 -50.42
C ARG A 356 17.30 14.58 -49.43
N GLU A 357 16.32 15.42 -49.78
CA GLU A 357 15.13 15.67 -48.94
C GLU A 357 14.32 14.38 -48.70
N ILE A 358 14.12 13.57 -49.74
CA ILE A 358 13.44 12.27 -49.61
C ILE A 358 14.19 11.33 -48.66
N GLN A 359 15.52 11.30 -48.69
CA GLN A 359 16.31 10.49 -47.76
C GLN A 359 16.17 10.97 -46.31
N ILE A 360 16.17 12.30 -46.09
CA ILE A 360 15.94 12.89 -44.77
C ILE A 360 14.56 12.50 -44.25
N LEU A 361 13.51 12.65 -45.07
CA LEU A 361 12.15 12.27 -44.72
C LEU A 361 12.05 10.76 -44.41
N LYS A 362 12.70 9.91 -45.20
CA LYS A 362 12.74 8.46 -44.98
C LYS A 362 13.40 8.11 -43.64
N GLN A 363 14.47 8.81 -43.26
CA GLN A 363 15.10 8.60 -41.96
C GLN A 363 14.19 9.08 -40.83
N GLY A 364 13.57 10.27 -40.96
CA GLY A 364 12.60 10.77 -40.00
C GLY A 364 11.41 9.84 -39.79
N MET A 365 10.94 9.16 -40.84
CA MET A 365 9.89 8.14 -40.73
C MET A 365 10.33 6.92 -39.90
N LYS A 366 11.58 6.46 -40.04
CA LYS A 366 12.11 5.38 -39.20
C LYS A 366 12.21 5.79 -37.74
N ASP A 367 12.64 7.03 -37.50
CA ASP A 367 12.75 7.57 -36.14
C ASP A 367 11.36 7.71 -35.50
N ALA A 368 10.35 8.11 -36.27
CA ALA A 368 8.96 8.15 -35.83
C ALA A 368 8.39 6.75 -35.50
N GLU A 369 8.75 5.72 -36.28
CA GLU A 369 8.36 4.34 -36.01
C GLU A 369 9.02 3.80 -34.73
N ALA A 370 10.30 4.11 -34.52
CA ALA A 370 11.01 3.81 -33.28
C ALA A 370 10.36 4.52 -32.08
N LEU A 371 9.96 5.79 -32.23
CA LEU A 371 9.26 6.54 -31.20
C LEU A 371 7.90 5.90 -30.87
N ASN A 372 7.14 5.49 -31.88
CA ASN A 372 5.87 4.80 -31.69
C ASN A 372 6.01 3.49 -30.91
N SER A 373 7.09 2.73 -31.15
CA SER A 373 7.39 1.52 -30.37
C SER A 373 7.67 1.84 -28.89
N LYS A 374 8.39 2.94 -28.61
CA LYS A 374 8.63 3.41 -27.24
C LYS A 374 7.34 3.86 -26.56
N THR A 375 6.45 4.54 -27.28
CA THR A 375 5.13 4.94 -26.76
C THR A 375 4.31 3.73 -26.34
N ARG A 376 4.21 2.69 -27.19
CA ARG A 376 3.49 1.45 -26.83
C ARG A 376 4.08 0.75 -25.60
N MET A 377 5.41 0.74 -25.47
CA MET A 377 6.06 0.19 -24.28
C MET A 377 5.71 1.01 -23.02
N LEU A 378 5.71 2.34 -23.12
CA LEU A 378 5.30 3.21 -22.01
C LEU A 378 3.84 2.99 -21.62
N GLU A 379 2.93 2.85 -22.59
CA GLU A 379 1.52 2.53 -22.36
C GLU A 379 1.37 1.18 -21.63
N SER A 380 2.11 0.15 -22.04
CA SER A 380 2.12 -1.15 -21.36
C SER A 380 2.59 -1.04 -19.91
N LYS A 381 3.68 -0.29 -19.67
CA LYS A 381 4.21 -0.07 -18.31
C LYS A 381 3.24 0.74 -17.45
N LEU A 382 2.55 1.72 -18.03
CA LEU A 382 1.53 2.48 -17.34
C LEU A 382 0.36 1.59 -16.92
N GLN A 383 -0.06 0.67 -17.79
CA GLN A 383 -1.12 -0.28 -17.48
C GLN A 383 -0.71 -1.25 -16.36
N GLU A 384 0.52 -1.77 -16.39
CA GLU A 384 1.08 -2.59 -15.31
C GLU A 384 1.11 -1.84 -13.97
N ALA A 385 1.59 -0.60 -13.98
CA ALA A 385 1.60 0.26 -12.80
C ALA A 385 0.18 0.48 -12.25
N ASN A 386 -0.80 0.67 -13.12
CA ASN A 386 -2.19 0.91 -12.71
C ASN A 386 -2.84 -0.33 -12.07
N VAL A 387 -2.55 -1.53 -12.59
CA VAL A 387 -2.97 -2.80 -11.97
C VAL A 387 -2.35 -2.96 -10.58
N GLU A 388 -1.08 -2.60 -10.44
CA GLU A 388 -0.38 -2.67 -9.16
C GLU A 388 -0.96 -1.70 -8.12
N VAL A 389 -1.35 -0.49 -8.53
CA VAL A 389 -2.03 0.47 -7.64
C VAL A 389 -3.35 -0.10 -7.11
N GLU A 390 -4.18 -0.70 -7.96
CA GLU A 390 -5.44 -1.30 -7.51
C GLU A 390 -5.21 -2.52 -6.61
N ARG A 391 -4.15 -3.31 -6.85
CA ARG A 391 -3.72 -4.39 -5.94
C ARG A 391 -3.36 -3.85 -4.56
N LEU A 392 -2.54 -2.80 -4.49
CA LEU A 392 -2.12 -2.16 -3.24
C LEU A 392 -3.30 -1.55 -2.48
N LYS A 393 -4.29 -1.00 -3.20
CA LYS A 393 -5.52 -0.46 -2.61
C LYS A 393 -6.36 -1.56 -1.93
N GLY A 394 -6.44 -2.75 -2.52
CA GLY A 394 -7.08 -3.91 -1.91
C GLY A 394 -6.38 -4.38 -0.63
N GLU A 395 -5.05 -4.31 -0.60
CA GLU A 395 -4.25 -4.65 0.59
C GLU A 395 -4.38 -3.63 1.70
N LEU A 396 -4.44 -2.34 1.36
CA LEU A 396 -4.71 -1.29 2.32
C LEU A 396 -6.09 -1.48 2.98
N ALA A 397 -7.11 -1.86 2.22
CA ALA A 397 -8.43 -2.15 2.76
C ALA A 397 -8.39 -3.35 3.72
N SER A 398 -7.69 -4.42 3.35
CA SER A 398 -7.50 -5.60 4.21
C SER A 398 -6.75 -5.26 5.50
N THR A 399 -5.72 -4.41 5.41
CA THR A 399 -4.95 -3.94 6.55
C THR A 399 -5.81 -3.12 7.50
N LYS A 400 -6.65 -2.21 6.98
CA LYS A 400 -7.61 -1.44 7.79
C LYS A 400 -8.59 -2.35 8.55
N ALA A 401 -9.09 -3.38 7.89
CA ALA A 401 -9.97 -4.36 8.52
C ALA A 401 -9.26 -5.14 9.65
N LEU A 402 -7.99 -5.48 9.46
CA LEU A 402 -7.18 -6.13 10.50
C LEU A 402 -6.95 -5.19 11.69
N THR A 403 -6.62 -3.92 11.45
CA THR A 403 -6.46 -2.91 12.52
C THR A 403 -7.73 -2.75 13.34
N ALA A 404 -8.91 -2.73 12.71
CA ALA A 404 -10.18 -2.66 13.43
C ALA A 404 -10.39 -3.87 14.35
N LYS A 405 -10.05 -5.09 13.88
CA LYS A 405 -10.12 -6.30 14.71
C LYS A 405 -9.14 -6.28 15.89
N VAL A 406 -7.93 -5.76 15.68
CA VAL A 406 -6.95 -5.59 16.77
C VAL A 406 -7.49 -4.62 17.84
N GLN A 407 -8.11 -3.51 17.42
CA GLN A 407 -8.74 -2.57 18.36
C GLN A 407 -9.89 -3.20 19.14
N GLU A 408 -10.71 -4.04 18.50
CA GLU A 408 -11.80 -4.77 19.16
C GLU A 408 -11.26 -5.77 20.20
N GLN A 409 -10.21 -6.52 19.85
CA GLN A 409 -9.54 -7.43 20.78
C GLN A 409 -8.91 -6.68 21.96
N GLN A 410 -8.33 -5.51 21.72
CA GLN A 410 -7.75 -4.67 22.77
C GLN A 410 -8.82 -4.22 23.79
N ARG A 411 -9.97 -3.72 23.32
CA ARG A 411 -11.09 -3.35 24.21
C ARG A 411 -11.59 -4.55 25.01
N SER A 412 -11.68 -5.72 24.38
CA SER A 412 -12.09 -6.96 25.07
C SER A 412 -11.12 -7.36 26.17
N LEU A 413 -9.80 -7.18 25.94
CA LEU A 413 -8.77 -7.46 26.94
C LEU A 413 -8.84 -6.49 28.13
N GLU A 414 -9.14 -5.22 27.88
CA GLU A 414 -9.31 -4.22 28.94
C GLU A 414 -10.52 -4.54 29.83
N THR A 415 -11.66 -4.91 29.24
CA THR A 415 -12.84 -5.39 29.98
C THR A 415 -12.51 -6.61 30.82
N LEU A 416 -11.74 -7.56 30.26
CA LEU A 416 -11.35 -8.77 30.98
C LEU A 416 -10.41 -8.46 32.16
N ARG A 417 -9.47 -7.54 32.01
CA ARG A 417 -8.60 -7.08 33.11
C ARG A 417 -9.38 -6.44 34.23
N ALA A 418 -10.36 -5.58 33.91
CA ALA A 418 -11.24 -4.98 34.92
C ALA A 418 -12.04 -6.06 35.67
N ALA A 419 -12.59 -7.05 34.96
CA ALA A 419 -13.30 -8.16 35.58
C ALA A 419 -12.41 -9.00 36.52
N PHE A 420 -11.17 -9.28 36.11
CA PHE A 420 -10.20 -9.99 36.97
C PHE A 420 -9.86 -9.19 38.24
N ALA A 421 -9.65 -7.88 38.13
CA ALA A 421 -9.40 -7.03 39.30
C ALA A 421 -10.59 -7.02 40.27
N SER A 422 -11.82 -6.94 39.76
CA SER A 422 -13.03 -7.07 40.58
C SER A 422 -13.14 -8.44 41.25
N GLN A 423 -12.80 -9.52 40.54
CA GLN A 423 -12.82 -10.87 41.08
C GLN A 423 -11.77 -11.07 42.19
N GLU A 424 -10.56 -10.54 42.02
CA GLU A 424 -9.50 -10.57 43.04
C GLU A 424 -9.94 -9.84 44.31
N GLN A 425 -10.56 -8.66 44.16
CA GLN A 425 -11.08 -7.90 45.29
C GLN A 425 -12.19 -8.67 46.02
N LEU A 426 -13.12 -9.30 45.28
CA LEU A 426 -14.15 -10.14 45.87
C LEU A 426 -13.56 -11.32 46.63
N GLN A 427 -12.55 -12.00 46.06
CA GLN A 427 -11.88 -13.11 46.71
C GLN A 427 -11.19 -12.68 48.01
N LYS A 428 -10.56 -11.50 48.01
CA LYS A 428 -9.92 -10.93 49.20
C LYS A 428 -10.95 -10.66 50.29
N SER A 429 -12.05 -9.99 49.96
CA SER A 429 -13.16 -9.72 50.89
C SER A 429 -13.77 -11.02 51.45
N GLN A 430 -13.97 -12.03 50.61
CA GLN A 430 -14.47 -13.34 51.06
C GLN A 430 -13.49 -14.05 52.01
N ASN A 431 -12.19 -13.98 51.73
CA ASN A 431 -11.17 -14.56 52.59
C ASN A 431 -11.11 -13.86 53.95
N GLU A 432 -11.19 -12.53 53.98
CA GLU A 432 -11.24 -11.74 55.22
C GLU A 432 -12.47 -12.10 56.07
N LEU A 433 -13.64 -12.20 55.44
CA LEU A 433 -14.86 -12.64 56.12
C LEU A 433 -14.73 -14.06 56.67
N LEU A 434 -14.16 -14.99 55.89
CA LEU A 434 -13.93 -16.37 56.32
C LEU A 434 -13.02 -16.42 57.56
N GLN A 435 -11.97 -15.60 57.60
CA GLN A 435 -11.08 -15.52 58.77
C GLN A 435 -11.82 -15.06 60.03
N LEU A 436 -12.70 -14.06 59.92
CA LEU A 436 -13.50 -13.60 61.05
C LEU A 436 -14.48 -14.68 61.53
N ILE A 437 -15.12 -15.40 60.61
CA ILE A 437 -16.01 -16.52 60.97
C ILE A 437 -15.23 -17.63 61.69
N LEU A 438 -14.02 -17.96 61.23
CA LEU A 438 -13.14 -18.94 61.89
C LEU A 438 -12.70 -18.50 63.29
N GLN A 439 -12.62 -17.18 63.54
CA GLN A 439 -12.37 -16.61 64.87
C GLN A 439 -13.62 -16.60 65.78
N GLY A 440 -14.76 -17.10 65.31
CA GLY A 440 -16.00 -17.23 66.08
C GLY A 440 -17.00 -16.09 65.89
N TRP A 441 -16.75 -15.16 64.96
CA TRP A 441 -17.74 -14.14 64.60
C TRP A 441 -18.91 -14.74 63.82
N LYS A 442 -20.11 -14.22 64.05
CA LYS A 442 -21.34 -14.65 63.39
C LYS A 442 -21.95 -13.47 62.65
N VAL A 443 -22.40 -13.70 61.41
CA VAL A 443 -23.03 -12.65 60.60
C VAL A 443 -24.54 -12.72 60.77
N TYR A 444 -25.16 -11.57 61.02
CA TYR A 444 -26.62 -11.44 61.06
C TYR A 444 -27.02 -10.05 60.59
N ASN A 445 -27.93 -10.00 59.62
CA ASN A 445 -28.56 -8.77 59.09
C ASN A 445 -27.60 -7.59 58.80
N GLY A 446 -26.44 -7.87 58.20
CA GLY A 446 -25.46 -6.83 57.84
C GLY A 446 -24.49 -6.42 58.96
N ASP A 447 -24.61 -7.04 60.14
CA ASP A 447 -23.71 -6.88 61.27
C ASP A 447 -22.99 -8.19 61.61
N MET A 448 -21.89 -8.07 62.35
CA MET A 448 -21.10 -9.19 62.87
C MET A 448 -21.14 -9.19 64.39
N TYR A 449 -21.37 -10.37 64.97
CA TYR A 449 -21.51 -10.58 66.40
C TYR A 449 -20.47 -11.56 66.92
N TYR A 450 -19.86 -11.25 68.06
CA TYR A 450 -18.96 -12.15 68.76
C TYR A 450 -19.50 -12.43 70.16
N PHE A 451 -19.68 -13.71 70.49
CA PHE A 451 -20.16 -14.16 71.79
C PHE A 451 -18.98 -14.73 72.57
N SER A 452 -18.61 -14.06 73.66
CA SER A 452 -17.45 -14.48 74.44
C SER A 452 -17.69 -15.78 75.19
N HIS A 453 -16.64 -16.60 75.34
CA HIS A 453 -16.70 -17.79 76.20
C HIS A 453 -16.25 -17.54 77.64
N VAL A 454 -15.51 -16.46 77.89
CA VAL A 454 -15.03 -16.07 79.23
C VAL A 454 -15.89 -14.97 79.83
N LYS A 455 -15.74 -14.71 81.13
CA LYS A 455 -16.51 -13.70 81.86
C LYS A 455 -15.65 -12.49 82.21
N LYS A 456 -16.22 -11.29 82.10
CA LYS A 456 -15.58 -9.99 82.37
C LYS A 456 -16.58 -9.02 82.99
N SER A 457 -16.08 -7.98 83.67
CA SER A 457 -16.92 -6.83 84.02
C SER A 457 -17.37 -6.10 82.77
N TRP A 458 -18.46 -5.33 82.85
CA TRP A 458 -19.02 -4.63 81.68
C TRP A 458 -17.98 -3.73 80.99
N GLN A 459 -17.16 -3.02 81.77
CA GLN A 459 -16.11 -2.14 81.23
C GLN A 459 -14.98 -2.92 80.53
N GLU A 460 -14.58 -4.06 81.08
CA GLU A 460 -13.54 -4.90 80.47
C GLU A 460 -14.06 -5.62 79.21
N ALA A 461 -15.35 -5.96 79.20
CA ALA A 461 -16.04 -6.51 78.05
C ALA A 461 -16.08 -5.50 76.89
N GLU A 462 -16.44 -4.24 77.17
CA GLU A 462 -16.41 -3.16 76.17
C GLU A 462 -15.00 -2.94 75.63
N LYS A 463 -13.98 -2.86 76.49
CA LYS A 463 -12.57 -2.78 76.04
C LYS A 463 -12.18 -3.94 75.12
N SER A 464 -12.70 -5.14 75.40
CA SER A 464 -12.45 -6.33 74.56
C SER A 464 -13.11 -6.21 73.19
N CYS A 465 -14.32 -5.64 73.10
CA CYS A 465 -14.97 -5.35 71.82
C CYS A 465 -14.23 -4.26 71.04
N VAL A 466 -13.86 -3.17 71.69
CA VAL A 466 -13.13 -2.05 71.06
C VAL A 466 -11.80 -2.50 70.48
N SER A 467 -11.08 -3.40 71.17
CA SER A 467 -9.82 -3.97 70.65
C SER A 467 -9.98 -4.75 69.34
N GLN A 468 -11.21 -5.14 69.00
CA GLN A 468 -11.56 -5.87 67.77
C GLN A 468 -12.34 -4.98 66.76
N GLY A 469 -12.34 -3.67 66.97
CA GLY A 469 -13.06 -2.69 66.13
C GLY A 469 -14.58 -2.82 66.25
N ALA A 470 -15.08 -3.20 67.42
CA ALA A 470 -16.49 -3.39 67.73
C ALA A 470 -16.87 -2.70 69.04
N HIS A 471 -18.15 -2.73 69.38
CA HIS A 471 -18.66 -2.29 70.69
C HIS A 471 -19.51 -3.40 71.29
N LEU A 472 -19.83 -3.32 72.58
CA LEU A 472 -20.88 -4.17 73.14
C LEU A 472 -22.19 -3.97 72.37
N ALA A 473 -22.87 -5.08 72.09
CA ALA A 473 -23.97 -5.11 71.14
C ALA A 473 -25.12 -4.18 71.54
N SER A 474 -25.53 -3.33 70.61
CA SER A 474 -26.83 -2.67 70.62
C SER A 474 -27.93 -3.60 70.12
N VAL A 475 -29.16 -3.37 70.57
CA VAL A 475 -30.34 -4.09 70.09
C VAL A 475 -31.36 -3.07 69.59
N THR A 476 -31.66 -3.16 68.30
CA THR A 476 -32.45 -2.15 67.56
C THR A 476 -33.76 -2.68 67.01
N SER A 477 -33.94 -4.00 66.99
CA SER A 477 -35.15 -4.67 66.51
C SER A 477 -35.49 -5.92 67.32
N ALA A 478 -36.73 -6.39 67.17
CA ALA A 478 -37.20 -7.62 67.83
C ALA A 478 -36.51 -8.86 67.26
N GLU A 479 -36.18 -8.83 65.97
CA GLU A 479 -35.45 -9.90 65.28
C GLU A 479 -34.00 -9.97 65.78
N GLU A 480 -33.35 -8.83 66.00
CA GLU A 480 -32.01 -8.78 66.62
C GLU A 480 -32.05 -9.31 68.06
N GLN A 481 -33.04 -8.92 68.87
CA GLN A 481 -33.22 -9.49 70.22
C GLN A 481 -33.39 -11.01 70.17
N ALA A 482 -34.22 -11.51 69.26
CA ALA A 482 -34.46 -12.94 69.10
C ALA A 482 -33.17 -13.68 68.69
N TYR A 483 -32.40 -13.10 67.77
CA TYR A 483 -31.12 -13.64 67.35
C TYR A 483 -30.11 -13.76 68.50
N LEU A 484 -29.95 -12.70 69.32
CA LEU A 484 -29.07 -12.78 70.49
C LEU A 484 -29.54 -13.88 71.46
N THR A 485 -30.86 -13.97 71.67
CA THR A 485 -31.47 -14.96 72.57
C THR A 485 -31.18 -16.40 72.16
N GLU A 486 -30.90 -16.70 70.88
CA GLU A 486 -30.51 -18.06 70.45
C GLU A 486 -29.22 -18.54 71.13
N PHE A 487 -28.29 -17.61 71.41
CA PHE A 487 -26.98 -17.91 71.97
C PHE A 487 -26.87 -17.66 73.47
N THR A 488 -27.76 -16.84 74.04
CA THR A 488 -27.71 -16.44 75.45
C THR A 488 -28.63 -17.23 76.38
N ARG A 489 -29.40 -18.22 75.90
CA ARG A 489 -30.42 -18.91 76.71
C ARG A 489 -29.92 -19.45 78.06
N SER A 490 -28.69 -19.94 78.11
CA SER A 490 -28.12 -20.65 79.28
C SER A 490 -27.18 -19.80 80.14
N SER A 491 -26.90 -18.55 79.76
CA SER A 491 -25.92 -17.71 80.48
C SER A 491 -26.19 -16.23 80.23
N ASN A 492 -25.83 -15.40 81.21
CA ASN A 492 -25.96 -13.95 81.09
C ASN A 492 -24.82 -13.37 80.24
N TYR A 493 -25.18 -12.49 79.32
CA TYR A 493 -24.23 -11.77 78.48
C TYR A 493 -24.43 -10.27 78.59
N TRP A 494 -23.35 -9.52 78.85
CA TRP A 494 -23.34 -8.07 78.74
C TRP A 494 -23.67 -7.62 77.32
N ILE A 495 -24.55 -6.62 77.25
CA ILE A 495 -24.86 -5.84 76.05
C ILE A 495 -24.52 -4.37 76.30
N GLY A 496 -24.54 -3.55 75.25
CA GLY A 496 -24.04 -2.17 75.30
C GLY A 496 -24.92 -1.18 76.05
N LEU A 497 -26.09 -1.61 76.56
CA LEU A 497 -27.05 -0.74 77.22
C LEU A 497 -26.58 -0.42 78.64
N ASN A 498 -26.58 0.86 78.98
CA ASN A 498 -26.20 1.38 80.28
C ASN A 498 -26.91 2.72 80.54
N ASP A 499 -27.12 3.08 81.79
CA ASP A 499 -27.57 4.42 82.21
C ASP A 499 -26.57 5.10 83.15
N ARG A 500 -25.37 4.51 83.27
CA ARG A 500 -24.20 5.03 83.99
C ARG A 500 -24.13 6.56 83.98
N GLY A 501 -24.25 7.18 85.15
CA GLY A 501 -24.12 8.62 85.32
C GLY A 501 -25.43 9.40 85.41
N THR A 502 -26.53 8.90 84.84
CA THR A 502 -27.88 9.42 85.11
C THR A 502 -28.88 8.28 85.14
N GLU A 503 -29.24 7.86 86.36
CA GLU A 503 -30.23 6.82 86.64
C GLU A 503 -31.50 6.96 85.77
N GLY A 504 -31.90 5.87 85.13
CA GLY A 504 -33.07 5.79 84.25
C GLY A 504 -32.87 6.38 82.85
N SER A 505 -31.69 6.95 82.56
CA SER A 505 -31.32 7.50 81.24
C SER A 505 -30.48 6.51 80.42
N TRP A 506 -31.16 5.50 79.88
CA TRP A 506 -30.56 4.42 79.10
C TRP A 506 -29.96 4.89 77.77
N ARG A 507 -28.74 4.43 77.48
CA ARG A 507 -27.99 4.68 76.24
C ARG A 507 -27.16 3.47 75.82
N TRP A 508 -26.99 3.32 74.51
CA TRP A 508 -26.07 2.32 73.96
C TRP A 508 -24.64 2.88 73.89
N ILE A 509 -23.65 2.08 74.28
CA ILE A 509 -22.24 2.50 74.29
C ILE A 509 -21.66 2.71 72.88
N ASP A 510 -22.26 2.09 71.86
CA ASP A 510 -21.88 2.25 70.45
C ASP A 510 -22.46 3.54 69.81
N GLY A 511 -23.21 4.33 70.57
CA GLY A 511 -23.85 5.57 70.12
C GLY A 511 -25.20 5.39 69.43
N THR A 512 -25.70 4.15 69.31
CA THR A 512 -27.03 3.87 68.75
C THR A 512 -28.12 4.58 69.59
N PRO A 513 -29.09 5.26 68.96
CA PRO A 513 -30.19 5.88 69.70
C PRO A 513 -31.04 4.85 70.47
N PHE A 514 -31.23 5.07 71.77
CA PHE A 514 -32.09 4.23 72.59
C PHE A 514 -33.57 4.56 72.38
N ASN A 515 -34.41 3.53 72.18
CA ASN A 515 -35.86 3.69 71.99
C ASN A 515 -36.62 3.01 73.11
N TYR A 516 -37.10 3.80 74.08
CA TYR A 516 -37.86 3.32 75.24
C TYR A 516 -39.13 2.54 74.86
N ALA A 517 -39.88 3.02 73.87
CA ALA A 517 -41.16 2.41 73.50
C ALA A 517 -40.99 1.01 72.90
N ARG A 518 -39.99 0.84 72.03
CA ARG A 518 -39.69 -0.47 71.42
C ARG A 518 -39.00 -1.43 72.38
N SER A 519 -38.17 -0.91 73.28
CA SER A 519 -37.34 -1.74 74.16
C SER A 519 -38.09 -2.31 75.37
N ARG A 520 -39.27 -1.76 75.72
CA ARG A 520 -40.07 -2.20 76.87
C ARG A 520 -40.33 -3.71 76.89
N VAL A 521 -40.56 -4.32 75.73
CA VAL A 521 -40.86 -5.76 75.62
C VAL A 521 -39.64 -6.66 75.82
N PHE A 522 -38.43 -6.10 75.79
CA PHE A 522 -37.18 -6.84 75.94
C PHE A 522 -36.75 -6.98 77.39
N TRP A 523 -37.23 -6.12 78.30
CA TRP A 523 -36.96 -6.22 79.73
C TRP A 523 -37.69 -7.37 80.39
N ASN A 524 -37.03 -7.99 81.37
CA ASN A 524 -37.64 -9.03 82.21
C ASN A 524 -38.76 -8.44 83.07
N ASP A 525 -39.59 -9.31 83.61
CA ASP A 525 -40.72 -8.87 84.41
C ASP A 525 -40.20 -8.14 85.67
N ASN A 526 -40.70 -6.92 85.90
CA ASN A 526 -40.23 -5.97 86.93
C ASN A 526 -38.83 -5.37 86.72
N GLN A 527 -38.24 -5.48 85.53
CA GLN A 527 -36.97 -4.83 85.20
C GLN A 527 -37.17 -3.57 84.32
N PRO A 528 -36.28 -2.57 84.39
CA PRO A 528 -35.17 -2.47 85.35
C PRO A 528 -35.67 -2.10 86.76
N ASP A 529 -35.11 -2.70 87.81
CA ASP A 529 -35.48 -2.42 89.21
C ASP A 529 -34.42 -1.65 90.01
N ASN A 530 -33.25 -1.41 89.43
CA ASN A 530 -32.11 -0.77 90.06
C ASN A 530 -31.87 -1.31 91.48
N TRP A 531 -31.66 -2.62 91.59
CA TRP A 531 -31.61 -3.28 92.88
C TRP A 531 -30.43 -2.75 93.71
N GLN A 532 -30.73 -2.11 94.84
CA GLN A 532 -29.70 -1.61 95.74
C GLN A 532 -29.01 -2.77 96.46
N HIS A 533 -27.80 -3.08 96.02
CA HIS A 533 -26.96 -4.07 96.69
C HIS A 533 -26.58 -3.56 98.09
N GLY A 534 -26.48 -4.45 99.09
CA GLY A 534 -26.22 -4.08 100.49
C GLY A 534 -24.88 -3.38 100.78
N ASN A 535 -24.09 -3.15 99.74
CA ASN A 535 -22.82 -2.42 99.72
C ASN A 535 -22.91 -1.05 99.02
N GLY A 536 -24.13 -0.56 98.70
CA GLY A 536 -24.37 0.74 98.06
C GLY A 536 -23.99 0.78 96.58
N GLN A 537 -24.01 -0.36 95.89
CA GLN A 537 -23.82 -0.43 94.44
C GLN A 537 -25.17 -0.44 93.74
N ASP A 538 -25.30 0.45 92.76
CA ASP A 538 -26.46 0.57 91.87
C ASP A 538 -26.24 -0.29 90.60
N GLU A 539 -27.33 -0.56 89.87
CA GLU A 539 -27.34 -1.45 88.72
C GLU A 539 -27.33 -0.69 87.39
N ASP A 540 -26.18 -0.14 86.98
CA ASP A 540 -26.14 0.73 85.79
C ASP A 540 -25.91 0.01 84.44
N CYS A 541 -25.75 -1.32 84.42
CA CYS A 541 -25.31 -2.07 83.24
C CYS A 541 -26.24 -3.23 82.90
N VAL A 542 -26.53 -3.44 81.62
CA VAL A 542 -27.55 -4.41 81.21
C VAL A 542 -26.92 -5.69 80.67
N HIS A 543 -27.42 -6.84 81.15
CA HIS A 543 -27.17 -8.14 80.54
C HIS A 543 -28.43 -8.72 79.91
N VAL A 544 -28.23 -9.65 78.98
CA VAL A 544 -29.29 -10.44 78.35
C VAL A 544 -29.03 -11.93 78.54
N GLN A 545 -30.10 -12.65 78.86
CA GLN A 545 -30.16 -14.11 78.80
C GLN A 545 -31.30 -14.55 77.86
N GLN A 546 -32.53 -14.19 78.20
CA GLN A 546 -33.70 -14.24 77.30
C GLN A 546 -34.34 -12.86 77.18
N LYS A 547 -34.42 -12.17 78.31
CA LYS A 547 -34.81 -10.78 78.44
C LYS A 547 -33.70 -9.99 79.14
N TRP A 548 -33.80 -8.68 79.11
CA TRP A 548 -32.84 -7.74 79.69
C TRP A 548 -33.06 -7.58 81.19
N ASN A 549 -31.97 -7.35 81.90
CA ASN A 549 -31.92 -7.10 83.33
C ASN A 549 -30.75 -6.17 83.59
N ASP A 550 -30.99 -5.10 84.32
CA ASP A 550 -29.92 -4.23 84.81
C ASP A 550 -29.20 -4.93 85.95
N ASN A 551 -27.90 -4.71 86.06
CA ASN A 551 -27.09 -5.30 87.11
C ASN A 551 -25.87 -4.44 87.38
N ASN A 552 -25.25 -4.71 88.51
CA ASN A 552 -23.99 -4.10 88.90
C ASN A 552 -22.91 -4.35 87.83
N CYS A 553 -22.38 -3.26 87.26
CA CYS A 553 -21.40 -3.29 86.18
C CYS A 553 -20.12 -4.10 86.47
N ASN A 554 -19.82 -4.35 87.76
CA ASN A 554 -18.67 -5.14 88.18
C ASN A 554 -18.93 -6.66 88.20
N ALA A 555 -20.17 -7.09 88.01
CA ALA A 555 -20.49 -8.51 87.87
C ALA A 555 -19.76 -9.12 86.66
N LEU A 556 -19.39 -10.39 86.77
CA LEU A 556 -18.64 -11.09 85.73
C LEU A 556 -19.60 -11.91 84.88
N TYR A 557 -19.88 -11.41 83.67
CA TYR A 557 -20.69 -12.10 82.66
C TYR A 557 -19.92 -12.28 81.37
N GLN A 558 -20.41 -13.19 80.53
CA GLN A 558 -20.00 -13.22 79.13
C GLN A 558 -20.48 -11.92 78.46
N TRP A 559 -20.11 -11.66 77.21
CA TRP A 559 -20.50 -10.43 76.53
C TRP A 559 -20.64 -10.67 75.03
N ILE A 560 -21.37 -9.75 74.39
CA ILE A 560 -21.63 -9.78 72.95
C ILE A 560 -21.02 -8.52 72.35
N CYS A 561 -20.08 -8.68 71.41
CA CYS A 561 -19.62 -7.58 70.59
C CYS A 561 -20.45 -7.50 69.30
N LYS A 562 -20.65 -6.29 68.77
CA LYS A 562 -21.28 -6.00 67.49
C LYS A 562 -20.44 -5.00 66.69
N LYS A 563 -20.31 -5.24 65.39
CA LYS A 563 -19.79 -4.25 64.42
C LYS A 563 -20.44 -4.43 63.05
N PRO A 564 -20.53 -3.37 62.24
CA PRO A 564 -21.03 -3.49 60.87
C PRO A 564 -20.14 -4.41 60.03
N LEU A 565 -20.76 -5.21 59.19
CA LEU A 565 -20.05 -5.93 58.12
C LEU A 565 -19.47 -4.87 57.18
N SER A 566 -18.14 -4.76 57.13
CA SER A 566 -17.45 -3.70 56.38
C SER A 566 -17.99 -3.61 54.94
N GLN A 567 -18.48 -2.44 54.54
CA GLN A 567 -18.99 -2.17 53.18
C GLN A 567 -17.84 -2.16 52.16
N GLY A 568 -17.38 -3.35 51.81
CA GLY A 568 -16.46 -3.63 50.70
C GLY A 568 -16.80 -4.96 50.02
N VAL A 569 -18.02 -5.45 50.23
CA VAL A 569 -18.51 -6.78 49.77
C VAL A 569 -19.87 -6.67 49.06
N ALA A 570 -20.25 -5.47 48.60
CA ALA A 570 -21.42 -5.29 47.73
C ALA A 570 -20.97 -5.09 46.28
#